data_AF-A0A3L6L8F4-F1
#
_entry.id   AF-A0A3L6L8F4-F1
#
_cell.length_a   1.000
_cell.length_b   1.000
_cell.length_c   1.000
_cell.angle_alpha   90.00
_cell.angle_beta   90.00
_cell.angle_gamma   90.00
#
_symmetry.space_group_name_H-M   'P 1'
#
loop_
_entity.id
_entity.type
_entity.pdbx_description
1 polymer ?
#
loop_
_entity_poly.entity_id
_entity_poly.type
_entity_poly.pdbx_seq_one_letter_code
_entity_poly.pdbx_strand_id
1 'polypeptide(L)'
;MNPVGVACAAAPKPSTFDYFTERYYHQYVVKNCKGVEGNNCRLLVHSNGICVLCLDETHRVVRAAKSSAGAVETNVASVVFGSGRGNSQLSSGSIHVVGKRKKQAAVCQVDTKICIITMSDGTVYHIPACVDGFVLELNSVLQQHPNLLLDAPTAEGYIALISPNYSKVKFSEFTKLSAPTGGDVVEEEEEPEGLHK
;
A
#
# COMPACT_ATOMS: atom_id res chain seq x y z
N MET A 1 -17.76 24.95 24.85
CA MET A 1 -16.94 23.83 25.37
C MET A 1 -16.62 22.96 24.16
N ASN A 2 -15.43 23.11 23.58
CA ASN A 2 -15.00 22.29 22.44
C ASN A 2 -14.45 20.95 22.98
N PRO A 3 -14.78 19.80 22.38
CA PRO A 3 -14.19 18.54 22.78
C PRO A 3 -12.71 18.57 22.43
N VAL A 4 -11.88 18.27 23.43
CA VAL A 4 -10.43 18.09 23.28
C VAL A 4 -10.23 16.90 22.35
N GLY A 5 -9.67 17.16 21.16
CA GLY A 5 -9.30 16.13 20.20
C GLY A 5 -8.32 15.17 20.86
N VAL A 6 -8.74 13.93 21.06
CA VAL A 6 -7.87 12.85 21.50
C VAL A 6 -6.96 12.55 20.31
N ALA A 7 -5.73 13.07 20.34
CA ALA A 7 -4.70 12.63 19.44
C ALA A 7 -4.40 11.15 19.75
N CYS A 8 -4.89 10.25 18.90
CA CYS A 8 -4.49 8.85 18.93
C CYS A 8 -3.02 8.76 18.50
N ALA A 9 -2.11 8.92 19.44
CA ALA A 9 -0.72 8.51 19.24
C ALA A 9 -0.71 6.98 19.09
N ALA A 10 -0.03 6.47 18.06
CA ALA A 10 0.18 5.04 17.90
C ALA A 10 0.80 4.48 19.19
N ALA A 11 0.10 3.52 19.82
CA ALA A 11 0.59 2.89 21.04
C ALA A 11 2.01 2.33 20.81
N PRO A 12 2.92 2.43 21.79
CA PRO A 12 4.25 1.88 21.64
C PRO A 12 4.15 0.39 21.30
N LYS A 13 4.95 -0.04 20.32
CA LYS A 13 4.94 -1.44 19.85
C LYS A 13 5.06 -2.37 21.07
N PRO A 14 4.11 -3.29 21.28
CA PRO A 14 4.14 -4.18 22.43
C PRO A 14 5.39 -5.07 22.36
N SER A 15 6.16 -5.12 23.45
CA SER A 15 7.38 -5.93 23.52
C SER A 15 7.12 -7.45 23.52
N THR A 16 5.86 -7.88 23.68
CA THR A 16 5.47 -9.27 23.92
C THR A 16 4.83 -9.97 22.72
N PHE A 17 4.42 -9.24 21.68
CA PHE A 17 3.80 -9.84 20.49
C PHE A 17 3.99 -8.95 19.26
N ASP A 18 4.22 -9.56 18.10
CA ASP A 18 4.36 -8.87 16.82
C ASP A 18 3.00 -8.55 16.21
N TYR A 19 2.89 -7.43 15.50
CA TYR A 19 1.64 -7.14 14.78
C TYR A 19 1.39 -8.18 13.68
N PHE A 20 0.12 -8.38 13.32
CA PHE A 20 -0.26 -9.37 12.30
C PHE A 20 0.50 -9.18 10.98
N THR A 21 0.71 -7.93 10.56
CA THR A 21 1.47 -7.58 9.35
C THR A 21 2.95 -7.92 9.46
N GLU A 22 3.55 -7.79 10.64
CA GLU A 22 4.93 -8.17 10.90
C GLU A 22 5.10 -9.68 11.01
N ARG A 23 4.08 -10.36 11.53
CA ARG A 23 4.10 -11.81 11.69
C ARG A 23 3.99 -12.53 10.36
N TYR A 24 3.12 -12.11 9.43
CA TYR A 24 2.75 -12.91 8.25
C TYR A 24 3.15 -12.34 6.88
N TYR A 25 3.77 -11.16 6.83
CA TYR A 25 4.10 -10.51 5.56
C TYR A 25 5.58 -10.13 5.47
N HIS A 26 6.16 -10.37 4.29
CA HIS A 26 7.39 -9.72 3.89
C HIS A 26 7.08 -8.27 3.56
N GLN A 27 7.90 -7.34 4.05
CA GLN A 27 7.64 -5.91 3.88
C GLN A 27 8.68 -5.27 2.99
N TYR A 28 8.21 -4.62 1.92
CA TYR A 28 9.06 -3.93 0.95
C TYR A 28 8.64 -2.48 0.81
N VAL A 29 9.62 -1.59 0.65
CA VAL A 29 9.40 -0.20 0.29
C VAL A 29 9.76 0.01 -1.17
N VAL A 30 8.79 0.54 -1.91
CA VAL A 30 8.97 1.06 -3.25
C VAL A 30 9.17 2.57 -3.11
N LYS A 31 10.39 3.02 -3.36
CA LYS A 31 10.77 4.43 -3.18
C LYS A 31 10.43 5.25 -4.41
N ASN A 32 10.09 6.52 -4.17
CA ASN A 32 9.89 7.54 -5.20
C ASN A 32 9.02 7.07 -6.36
N CYS A 33 7.84 6.50 -6.05
CA CYS A 33 6.98 5.90 -7.06
C CYS A 33 6.64 6.92 -8.15
N LYS A 34 6.77 6.50 -9.43
CA LYS A 34 6.68 7.34 -10.64
C LYS A 34 7.72 8.46 -10.73
N GLY A 35 8.88 8.31 -10.07
CA GLY A 35 9.94 9.32 -10.04
C GLY A 35 9.60 10.54 -9.17
N VAL A 36 8.51 10.50 -8.40
CA VAL A 36 8.13 11.59 -7.51
C VAL A 36 8.79 11.39 -6.16
N GLU A 37 9.63 12.35 -5.74
CA GLU A 37 10.34 12.28 -4.48
C GLU A 37 9.39 12.17 -3.27
N GLY A 38 9.67 11.20 -2.40
CA GLY A 38 8.88 10.96 -1.18
C GLY A 38 7.49 10.37 -1.44
N ASN A 39 7.17 9.98 -2.68
CA ASN A 39 5.95 9.23 -3.02
C ASN A 39 6.18 7.72 -2.75
N ASN A 40 6.56 7.37 -1.53
CA ASN A 40 6.98 6.02 -1.17
C ASN A 40 5.77 5.13 -0.83
N CYS A 41 5.72 3.93 -1.40
CA CYS A 41 4.68 2.95 -1.12
C CYS A 41 5.24 1.74 -0.37
N ARG A 42 4.39 1.10 0.43
CA ARG A 42 4.69 -0.14 1.13
C ARG A 42 3.97 -1.30 0.44
N LEU A 43 4.68 -2.38 0.18
CA LEU A 43 4.12 -3.65 -0.25
C LEU A 43 4.28 -4.66 0.87
N LEU A 44 3.16 -5.20 1.35
CA LEU A 44 3.12 -6.33 2.29
C LEU A 44 2.82 -7.59 1.50
N VAL A 45 3.78 -8.51 1.38
CA VAL A 45 3.67 -9.72 0.57
C VAL A 45 3.42 -10.91 1.49
N HIS A 46 2.25 -11.53 1.34
CA HIS A 46 1.88 -12.72 2.10
C HIS A 46 2.41 -14.00 1.44
N SER A 47 2.53 -15.08 2.20
CA SER A 47 3.03 -16.38 1.69
C SER A 47 2.16 -17.02 0.62
N ASN A 48 0.86 -16.72 0.60
CA ASN A 48 -0.06 -17.12 -0.48
C ASN A 48 0.15 -16.36 -1.81
N GLY A 49 1.10 -15.43 -1.82
CA GLY A 49 1.49 -14.65 -2.97
C GLY A 49 0.62 -13.42 -3.25
N ILE A 50 -0.30 -13.02 -2.37
CA ILE A 50 -1.05 -11.76 -2.48
C ILE A 50 -0.23 -10.62 -1.85
N CYS A 51 -0.26 -9.45 -2.50
CA CYS A 51 0.32 -8.22 -2.01
C CYS A 51 -0.76 -7.26 -1.50
N VAL A 52 -0.51 -6.65 -0.35
CA VAL A 52 -1.26 -5.49 0.14
C VAL A 52 -0.46 -4.24 -0.23
N LEU A 53 -1.09 -3.33 -0.99
CA LEU A 53 -0.54 -2.02 -1.32
C LEU A 53 -0.96 -1.00 -0.25
N CYS A 54 0.02 -0.32 0.32
CA CYS A 54 -0.14 0.68 1.39
C CYS A 54 0.69 1.93 1.09
N LEU A 55 0.38 3.03 1.77
CA LEU A 55 1.35 4.12 1.90
C LEU A 55 2.49 3.68 2.83
N ASP A 56 3.71 4.10 2.51
CA ASP A 56 4.81 3.91 3.44
C ASP A 56 4.83 5.01 4.50
N GLU A 57 5.34 4.70 5.70
CA GLU A 57 5.49 5.70 6.77
C GLU A 57 6.42 6.86 6.39
N THR A 58 7.37 6.61 5.48
CA THR A 58 8.27 7.64 4.95
C THR A 58 7.64 8.48 3.85
N HIS A 59 6.42 8.16 3.40
CA HIS A 59 5.71 8.94 2.39
C HIS A 59 5.49 10.37 2.88
N ARG A 60 5.71 11.35 2.00
CA ARG A 60 5.64 12.78 2.34
C ARG A 60 4.35 13.19 3.05
N VAL A 61 3.21 12.63 2.63
CA VAL A 61 1.90 12.87 3.25
C VAL A 61 1.84 12.40 4.72
N VAL A 62 2.35 11.20 5.00
CA VAL A 62 2.35 10.61 6.35
C VAL A 62 3.34 11.37 7.23
N ARG A 63 4.52 11.70 6.69
CA ARG A 63 5.53 12.48 7.42
C ARG A 63 5.05 13.90 7.74
N ALA A 64 4.39 14.57 6.80
CA ALA A 64 3.83 15.90 7.01
C ALA A 64 2.81 15.87 8.14
N ALA A 65 1.86 14.92 8.11
CA ALA A 65 0.85 14.76 9.14
C ALA A 65 1.44 14.47 10.53
N LYS A 66 2.44 13.57 10.62
CA LYS A 66 3.13 13.27 11.89
C LYS A 66 3.92 14.48 12.44
N SER A 67 4.46 15.32 11.56
CA SER A 67 5.28 16.49 11.95
C SER A 67 4.43 17.72 12.30
N SER A 68 3.21 17.81 11.77
CA SER A 68 2.35 18.99 11.90
C SER A 68 1.40 18.97 13.10
N ALA A 69 1.56 18.00 14.00
CA ALA A 69 0.73 17.75 15.20
C ALA A 69 0.62 18.91 16.21
N GLY A 70 1.16 20.10 15.90
CA GLY A 70 1.06 21.29 16.75
C GLY A 70 0.90 22.64 16.03
N ALA A 71 0.79 22.72 14.69
CA ALA A 71 0.76 24.02 13.99
C ALA A 71 -0.29 24.15 12.87
N VAL A 72 -0.51 23.11 12.06
CA VAL A 72 -1.52 23.09 10.99
C VAL A 72 -1.99 21.65 10.81
N GLU A 73 -3.29 21.37 11.04
CA GLU A 73 -3.87 20.05 10.76
C GLU A 73 -3.84 19.79 9.24
N THR A 74 -2.91 18.93 8.82
CA THR A 74 -2.82 18.47 7.44
C THR A 74 -3.65 17.19 7.32
N ASN A 75 -4.86 17.32 6.79
CA ASN A 75 -5.82 16.21 6.69
C ASN A 75 -5.98 15.76 5.23
N VAL A 76 -6.44 14.53 5.03
CA VAL A 76 -6.78 14.04 3.69
C VAL A 76 -8.20 14.51 3.34
N ALA A 77 -8.31 15.33 2.30
CA ALA A 77 -9.59 15.89 1.86
C ALA A 77 -10.43 14.87 1.07
N SER A 78 -9.80 14.10 0.19
CA SER A 78 -10.50 13.05 -0.55
C SER A 78 -9.57 11.96 -1.08
N VAL A 79 -10.15 10.78 -1.30
CA VAL A 79 -9.51 9.62 -1.91
C VAL A 79 -10.36 9.16 -3.09
N VAL A 80 -9.73 9.05 -4.27
CA VAL A 80 -10.41 8.65 -5.51
C VAL A 80 -9.68 7.48 -6.15
N PHE A 81 -10.37 6.36 -6.31
CA PHE A 81 -9.85 5.18 -6.97
C PHE A 81 -10.13 5.18 -8.49
N GLY A 82 -9.24 4.54 -9.25
CA GLY A 82 -9.50 4.19 -10.65
C GLY A 82 -9.70 5.36 -11.61
N SER A 83 -9.02 6.48 -11.37
CA SER A 83 -9.14 7.67 -12.22
C SER A 83 -8.17 7.62 -13.41
N GLY A 84 -8.71 7.78 -14.63
CA GLY A 84 -7.94 7.85 -15.86
C GLY A 84 -8.54 7.02 -17.02
N ARG A 85 -8.07 7.27 -18.25
CA ARG A 85 -8.46 6.46 -19.42
C ARG A 85 -7.94 5.03 -19.25
N GLY A 86 -8.83 4.03 -19.37
CA GLY A 86 -8.48 2.62 -19.24
C GLY A 86 -8.59 2.04 -17.82
N ASN A 87 -8.89 2.86 -16.80
CA ASN A 87 -9.03 2.42 -15.41
C ASN A 87 -10.49 2.33 -14.94
N SER A 88 -11.47 2.29 -15.86
CA SER A 88 -12.90 2.25 -15.50
C SER A 88 -13.28 1.00 -14.69
N GLN A 89 -12.57 -0.12 -14.90
CA GLN A 89 -12.73 -1.36 -14.13
C GLN A 89 -12.13 -1.27 -12.72
N LEU A 90 -11.45 -0.19 -12.40
CA LEU A 90 -10.70 0.06 -11.17
C LEU A 90 -11.44 1.05 -10.26
N SER A 91 -12.75 1.23 -10.47
CA SER A 91 -13.60 2.02 -9.58
C SER A 91 -14.12 1.16 -8.42
N SER A 92 -14.20 1.74 -7.22
CA SER A 92 -14.75 1.06 -6.03
C SER A 92 -16.12 0.47 -6.33
N GLY A 93 -16.28 -0.84 -6.14
CA GLY A 93 -17.54 -1.57 -6.41
C GLY A 93 -17.69 -2.17 -7.81
N SER A 94 -16.76 -1.90 -8.73
CA SER A 94 -16.75 -2.54 -10.08
C SER A 94 -15.84 -3.75 -10.19
N ILE A 95 -14.96 -3.97 -9.21
CA ILE A 95 -14.04 -5.11 -9.18
C ILE A 95 -14.80 -6.36 -8.77
N HIS A 96 -14.98 -7.28 -9.72
CA HIS A 96 -15.54 -8.60 -9.48
C HIS A 96 -14.53 -9.64 -9.93
N VAL A 97 -13.96 -10.39 -8.99
CA VAL A 97 -12.98 -11.44 -9.29
C VAL A 97 -13.65 -12.80 -9.19
N VAL A 98 -13.72 -13.53 -10.30
CA VAL A 98 -14.34 -14.87 -10.33
C VAL A 98 -13.40 -15.97 -10.85
N GLY A 99 -13.40 -17.09 -10.12
CA GLY A 99 -12.72 -18.33 -10.48
C GLY A 99 -11.18 -18.29 -10.36
N LYS A 100 -10.55 -19.46 -10.48
CA LYS A 100 -9.08 -19.65 -10.36
C LYS A 100 -8.25 -18.77 -11.32
N ARG A 101 -8.83 -18.40 -12.47
CA ARG A 101 -8.19 -17.55 -13.48
C ARG A 101 -8.42 -16.04 -13.25
N LYS A 102 -9.01 -15.64 -12.12
CA LYS A 102 -9.29 -14.24 -11.76
C LYS A 102 -9.99 -13.49 -12.89
N LYS A 103 -10.97 -14.16 -13.52
CA LYS A 103 -11.74 -13.55 -14.61
C LYS A 103 -12.42 -12.28 -14.06
N GLN A 104 -12.44 -11.23 -14.88
CA GLN A 104 -13.01 -9.91 -14.56
C GLN A 104 -12.26 -9.08 -13.50
N ALA A 105 -11.11 -9.56 -12.99
CA ALA A 105 -10.22 -8.72 -12.19
C ALA A 105 -9.64 -7.58 -13.04
N ALA A 106 -9.47 -6.41 -12.43
CA ALA A 106 -8.84 -5.28 -13.10
C ALA A 106 -7.33 -5.51 -13.23
N VAL A 107 -6.79 -5.48 -14.45
CA VAL A 107 -5.36 -5.63 -14.69
C VAL A 107 -4.65 -4.34 -14.32
N CYS A 108 -3.54 -4.44 -13.60
CA CYS A 108 -2.66 -3.31 -13.31
C CYS A 108 -1.23 -3.57 -13.77
N GLN A 109 -0.56 -2.49 -14.14
CA GLN A 109 0.87 -2.42 -14.37
C GLN A 109 1.52 -1.60 -13.26
N VAL A 110 2.84 -1.66 -13.13
CA VAL A 110 3.61 -0.90 -12.13
C VAL A 110 3.15 0.56 -12.02
N ASP A 111 2.94 1.25 -13.14
CA ASP A 111 2.55 2.68 -13.20
C ASP A 111 1.04 2.96 -13.22
N THR A 112 0.20 1.92 -13.22
CA THR A 112 -1.26 2.06 -13.20
C THR A 112 -1.67 2.84 -11.97
N LYS A 113 -2.36 3.97 -12.20
CA LYS A 113 -2.86 4.83 -11.13
C LYS A 113 -4.00 4.14 -10.40
N ILE A 114 -3.74 3.65 -9.18
CA ILE A 114 -4.73 2.98 -8.34
C ILE A 114 -5.57 4.01 -7.60
N CYS A 115 -4.91 4.99 -6.99
CA CYS A 115 -5.53 5.92 -6.06
C CYS A 115 -4.98 7.35 -6.27
N ILE A 116 -5.86 8.34 -6.15
CA ILE A 116 -5.52 9.75 -6.02
C ILE A 116 -5.88 10.19 -4.61
N ILE A 117 -4.90 10.76 -3.92
CA ILE A 117 -5.07 11.34 -2.60
C ILE A 117 -5.00 12.85 -2.76
N THR A 118 -6.03 13.56 -2.33
CA THR A 118 -6.07 15.03 -2.32
C THR A 118 -6.03 15.50 -0.89
N MET A 119 -5.09 16.38 -0.57
CA MET A 119 -4.91 16.98 0.75
C MET A 119 -5.76 18.23 0.94
N SER A 120 -5.96 18.64 2.20
CA SER A 120 -6.68 19.88 2.54
C SER A 120 -6.02 21.15 2.00
N ASP A 121 -4.70 21.13 1.79
CA ASP A 121 -3.93 22.22 1.18
C ASP A 121 -4.00 22.25 -0.36
N GLY A 122 -4.75 21.32 -0.98
CA GLY A 122 -4.88 21.17 -2.42
C GLY A 122 -3.78 20.33 -3.08
N THR A 123 -2.77 19.87 -2.34
CA THR A 123 -1.74 18.97 -2.87
C THR A 123 -2.34 17.63 -3.28
N VAL A 124 -1.90 17.11 -4.43
CA VAL A 124 -2.41 15.85 -4.98
C VAL A 124 -1.28 14.83 -5.12
N TYR A 125 -1.53 13.61 -4.63
CA TYR A 125 -0.65 12.46 -4.79
C TYR A 125 -1.30 11.39 -5.67
N HIS A 126 -0.51 10.85 -6.59
CA HIS A 126 -0.92 9.72 -7.43
C HIS A 126 -0.19 8.47 -6.96
N ILE A 127 -0.95 7.52 -6.44
CA ILE A 127 -0.43 6.27 -5.94
C ILE A 127 -0.55 5.21 -7.04
N PRO A 128 0.59 4.68 -7.53
CA PRO A 128 0.58 3.64 -8.55
C PRO A 128 0.45 2.24 -7.94
N ALA A 129 0.23 1.23 -8.78
CA ALA A 129 0.10 -0.16 -8.34
C ALA A 129 1.41 -0.75 -7.80
N CYS A 130 2.56 -0.19 -8.22
CA CYS A 130 3.92 -0.61 -7.88
C CYS A 130 4.33 -2.01 -8.39
N VAL A 131 3.37 -2.84 -8.76
CA VAL A 131 3.59 -4.19 -9.33
C VAL A 131 2.64 -4.45 -10.49
N ASP A 132 3.10 -5.25 -11.44
CA ASP A 132 2.25 -5.83 -12.47
C ASP A 132 1.37 -6.95 -11.88
N GLY A 133 0.08 -6.99 -12.22
CA GLY A 133 -0.82 -8.01 -11.69
C GLY A 133 -2.31 -7.75 -11.92
N PHE A 134 -3.10 -8.27 -10.98
CA PHE A 134 -4.54 -8.12 -10.94
C PHE A 134 -4.97 -7.50 -9.61
N VAL A 135 -5.69 -6.39 -9.67
CA VAL A 135 -6.31 -5.76 -8.49
C VAL A 135 -7.50 -6.62 -8.09
N LEU A 136 -7.44 -7.15 -6.87
CA LEU A 136 -8.46 -8.01 -6.28
C LEU A 136 -9.49 -7.20 -5.50
N GLU A 137 -9.02 -6.14 -4.84
CA GLU A 137 -9.84 -5.32 -3.96
C GLU A 137 -9.25 -3.91 -3.84
N LEU A 138 -10.13 -2.92 -3.63
CA LEU A 138 -9.79 -1.56 -3.25
C LEU A 138 -10.47 -1.25 -1.93
N ASN A 139 -9.78 -0.55 -1.04
CA ASN A 139 -10.34 -0.18 0.25
C ASN A 139 -11.35 0.97 0.12
N SER A 140 -12.62 0.64 -0.09
CA SER A 140 -13.70 1.62 -0.24
C SER A 140 -13.94 2.45 1.03
N VAL A 141 -13.50 1.96 2.20
CA VAL A 141 -13.59 2.68 3.48
C VAL A 141 -12.84 4.00 3.41
N LEU A 142 -11.75 4.09 2.64
CA LEU A 142 -10.97 5.32 2.47
C LEU A 142 -11.76 6.47 1.82
N GLN A 143 -12.85 6.19 1.10
CA GLN A 143 -13.70 7.24 0.54
C GLN A 143 -14.57 7.91 1.62
N GLN A 144 -14.86 7.21 2.71
CA GLN A 144 -15.65 7.70 3.84
C GLN A 144 -14.75 8.17 5.00
N HIS A 145 -13.62 7.49 5.21
CA HIS A 145 -12.66 7.73 6.27
C HIS A 145 -11.23 7.88 5.71
N PRO A 146 -10.94 8.97 4.97
CA PRO A 146 -9.67 9.12 4.25
C PRO A 146 -8.46 9.28 5.18
N ASN A 147 -8.64 9.74 6.42
CA ASN A 147 -7.55 9.89 7.40
C ASN A 147 -6.93 8.57 7.85
N LEU A 148 -7.59 7.42 7.61
CA LEU A 148 -6.98 6.10 7.86
C LEU A 148 -5.66 5.90 7.10
N LEU A 149 -5.46 6.58 5.97
CA LEU A 149 -4.19 6.61 5.24
C LEU A 149 -3.03 7.19 6.05
N LEU A 150 -3.31 8.04 7.04
CA LEU A 150 -2.33 8.70 7.89
C LEU A 150 -2.22 7.99 9.24
N ASP A 151 -3.38 7.63 9.82
CA ASP A 151 -3.47 7.06 11.17
C ASP A 151 -2.99 5.60 11.20
N ALA A 152 -3.33 4.81 10.17
CA ALA A 152 -3.06 3.38 10.11
C ALA A 152 -2.62 2.92 8.69
N PRO A 153 -1.56 3.52 8.10
CA PRO A 153 -1.20 3.35 6.67
C PRO A 153 -0.95 1.89 6.26
N THR A 154 -0.40 1.08 7.15
CA THR A 154 -0.05 -0.33 6.90
C THR A 154 -1.06 -1.32 7.50
N ALA A 155 -2.21 -0.85 7.98
CA ALA A 155 -3.26 -1.67 8.56
C ALA A 155 -4.61 -1.31 7.92
N GLU A 156 -5.52 -0.68 8.65
CA GLU A 156 -6.85 -0.28 8.16
C GLU A 156 -6.79 0.71 6.99
N GLY A 157 -5.69 1.45 6.86
CA GLY A 157 -5.40 2.39 5.78
C GLY A 157 -4.82 1.77 4.50
N TYR A 158 -4.87 0.45 4.31
CA TYR A 158 -4.42 -0.17 3.06
C TYR A 158 -5.20 0.39 1.86
N ILE A 159 -4.57 0.39 0.69
CA ILE A 159 -5.13 0.98 -0.53
C ILE A 159 -5.77 -0.10 -1.40
N ALA A 160 -5.05 -1.19 -1.64
CA ALA A 160 -5.49 -2.24 -2.55
C ALA A 160 -4.91 -3.61 -2.19
N LEU A 161 -5.64 -4.66 -2.56
CA LEU A 161 -5.12 -6.02 -2.62
C LEU A 161 -4.80 -6.35 -4.07
N ILE A 162 -3.57 -6.79 -4.33
CA ILE A 162 -3.08 -7.09 -5.67
C ILE A 162 -2.55 -8.51 -5.69
N SER A 163 -3.00 -9.30 -6.67
CA SER A 163 -2.28 -10.50 -7.06
C SER A 163 -1.18 -10.12 -8.05
N PRO A 164 0.09 -10.09 -7.65
CA PRO A 164 1.19 -9.84 -8.57
C PRO A 164 1.31 -10.94 -9.63
N ASN A 165 1.89 -10.57 -10.76
CA ASN A 165 2.41 -11.50 -11.74
C ASN A 165 3.89 -11.77 -11.43
N TYR A 166 4.17 -12.87 -10.73
CA TYR A 166 5.53 -13.23 -10.29
C TYR A 166 6.54 -13.42 -11.42
N SER A 167 6.08 -13.67 -12.65
CA SER A 167 6.98 -13.75 -13.81
C SER A 167 7.50 -12.38 -14.26
N LYS A 168 6.92 -11.29 -13.77
CA LYS A 168 7.30 -9.91 -14.11
C LYS A 168 7.83 -9.12 -12.93
N VAL A 169 7.35 -9.42 -11.72
CA VAL A 169 7.72 -8.69 -10.50
C VAL A 169 9.05 -9.21 -9.98
N LYS A 170 10.00 -8.29 -9.79
CA LYS A 170 11.29 -8.56 -9.16
C LYS A 170 11.37 -7.84 -7.81
N PHE A 171 11.03 -8.54 -6.73
CA PHE A 171 11.02 -7.95 -5.39
C PHE A 171 12.42 -7.51 -4.91
N SER A 172 13.48 -8.07 -5.50
CA SER A 172 14.87 -7.66 -5.27
C SER A 172 15.17 -6.21 -5.67
N GLU A 173 14.36 -5.61 -6.55
CA GLU A 173 14.48 -4.18 -6.92
C GLU A 173 13.92 -3.25 -5.83
N PHE A 174 13.16 -3.79 -4.88
CA PHE A 174 12.57 -3.02 -3.79
C PHE A 174 13.43 -3.09 -2.53
N THR A 175 13.32 -2.07 -1.67
CA THR A 175 14.01 -2.10 -0.38
C THR A 175 13.25 -3.02 0.58
N LYS A 176 13.79 -4.22 0.83
CA LYS A 176 13.26 -5.13 1.87
C LYS A 176 13.48 -4.53 3.26
N LEU A 177 12.43 -4.43 4.06
CA LEU A 177 12.49 -3.90 5.43
C LEU A 177 12.55 -5.00 6.47
N SER A 178 11.69 -6.00 6.32
CA SER A 178 11.59 -7.10 7.27
C SER A 178 11.01 -8.35 6.61
N ALA A 179 11.43 -9.49 7.14
CA ALA A 179 10.82 -10.78 6.89
C ALA A 179 9.74 -11.07 7.96
N PRO A 180 8.75 -11.91 7.64
CA PRO A 180 7.74 -12.34 8.61
C PRO A 180 8.40 -13.04 9.80
N THR A 181 7.96 -12.72 11.01
CA THR A 181 8.45 -13.35 12.24
C THR A 181 7.72 -14.66 12.58
N GLY A 182 6.69 -15.03 11.83
CA GLY A 182 5.97 -16.29 11.99
C GLY A 182 5.18 -16.73 10.74
N GLY A 183 4.47 -17.85 10.84
CA GLY A 183 3.76 -18.45 9.70
C GLY A 183 4.68 -19.17 8.71
N ASP A 184 4.10 -19.71 7.65
CA ASP A 184 4.86 -20.38 6.58
C ASP A 184 5.66 -19.32 5.81
N VAL A 185 6.99 -19.31 5.98
CA VAL A 185 7.90 -18.40 5.29
C VAL A 185 8.10 -18.90 3.87
N VAL A 186 7.87 -18.05 2.87
CA VAL A 186 8.29 -18.35 1.50
C VAL A 186 9.77 -18.03 1.43
N GLU A 187 10.59 -19.07 1.35
CA GLU A 187 12.01 -18.92 1.05
C GLU A 187 12.12 -18.30 -0.35
N GLU A 188 12.75 -17.13 -0.44
CA GLU A 188 13.16 -16.57 -1.72
C GLU A 188 14.19 -17.54 -2.30
N GLU A 189 13.82 -18.30 -3.34
CA GLU A 189 14.81 -19.07 -4.10
C GLU A 189 15.81 -18.08 -4.68
N GLU A 190 16.98 -17.94 -4.05
CA GLU A 190 18.14 -17.31 -4.64
C GLU A 190 18.46 -18.09 -5.91
N GLU A 191 18.28 -17.49 -7.09
CA GLU A 191 18.77 -18.07 -8.34
C GLU A 191 20.26 -18.37 -8.15
N PRO A 192 20.72 -19.63 -8.30
CA PRO A 192 22.12 -19.94 -8.10
C PRO A 192 22.95 -19.20 -9.15
N GLU A 193 23.80 -18.28 -8.67
CA GLU A 193 24.82 -17.64 -9.50
C GLU A 193 25.73 -18.72 -10.10
N GLY A 194 25.68 -18.84 -11.43
CA GLY A 194 26.80 -19.30 -12.24
C GLY A 194 26.95 -20.80 -12.43
N LEU A 195 26.44 -21.29 -13.56
CA LEU A 195 27.21 -22.26 -14.35
C LEU A 195 26.95 -22.06 -15.85
N HIS A 196 27.59 -21.03 -16.41
CA HIS A 196 27.88 -21.02 -17.84
C HIS A 196 29.05 -21.99 -18.09
N LYS A 197 28.78 -23.07 -18.81
CA LYS A 197 29.77 -23.84 -19.57
C LYS A 197 29.70 -23.42 -21.03
#